data_AF-A0A9C9Q5F2-F1
#
_entry.id   AF-A0A9C9Q5F2-F1
#
_cell.length_a   1.000
_cell.length_b   1.000
_cell.length_c   1.000
_cell.angle_alpha   90.00
_cell.angle_beta   90.00
_cell.angle_gamma   90.00
#
_symmetry.space_group_name_H-M   'P 1'
#
loop_
_entity.id
_entity.type
_entity.pdbx_description
1 polymer ?
#
loop_
_entity_poly.entity_id
_entity_poly.type
_entity_poly.pdbx_seq_one_letter_code
_entity_poly.pdbx_strand_id
1 'polypeptide(L)'
;MPASPPSLPTDIETVVRHALAEDIGSGDITAQLIPTDVEARARIIVREAAVLCGTAWFDEVFRQLDRHVQVVWQARDGERLRPNQTLCQL
;
A
#
# COMPACT_ATOMS: atom_id res chain seq x y z
N MET A 1 20.78 -21.64 -11.97
CA MET A 1 20.86 -20.21 -11.60
C MET A 1 19.42 -19.73 -11.44
N PRO A 2 18.93 -19.34 -10.25
CA PRO A 2 17.65 -18.65 -10.20
C PRO A 2 17.83 -17.31 -10.92
N ALA A 3 16.92 -16.99 -11.84
CA ALA A 3 16.92 -15.70 -12.53
C ALA A 3 16.78 -14.58 -11.48
N SER A 4 17.55 -13.50 -11.63
CA SER A 4 17.33 -12.29 -10.83
C SER A 4 15.88 -11.83 -11.00
N PRO A 5 15.20 -11.40 -9.92
CA PRO A 5 13.84 -10.90 -10.04
C PRO A 5 13.83 -9.74 -11.06
N PRO A 6 12.77 -9.63 -11.88
CA PRO A 6 12.64 -8.54 -12.83
C PRO A 6 12.70 -7.20 -12.09
N SER A 7 13.34 -6.20 -12.70
CA SER A 7 13.31 -4.83 -12.20
C SER A 7 11.87 -4.30 -12.19
N LEU A 8 11.55 -3.49 -11.19
CA LEU A 8 10.25 -2.82 -11.12
C LEU A 8 10.03 -1.91 -12.34
N PRO A 9 8.76 -1.71 -12.77
CA PRO A 9 8.42 -0.70 -13.76
C PRO A 9 8.86 0.70 -13.32
N THR A 10 9.21 1.54 -14.28
CA THR A 10 9.67 2.92 -14.01
C THR A 10 8.54 3.93 -13.87
N ASP A 11 7.30 3.52 -14.12
CA ASP A 11 6.10 4.37 -14.19
C ASP A 11 5.18 4.24 -12.97
N ILE A 12 5.61 3.55 -11.91
CA ILE A 12 4.83 3.33 -10.67
C ILE A 12 4.32 4.67 -10.11
N GLU A 13 5.18 5.70 -10.02
CA GLU A 13 4.78 7.03 -9.53
C GLU A 13 3.64 7.63 -10.37
N THR A 14 3.72 7.52 -11.70
CA THR A 14 2.71 8.06 -12.62
C THR A 14 1.39 7.32 -12.49
N VAL A 15 1.43 5.98 -12.46
CA VAL A 15 0.23 5.15 -12.34
C VAL A 15 -0.47 5.42 -11.01
N VAL A 16 0.28 5.46 -9.90
CA VAL A 16 -0.28 5.75 -8.59
C VAL A 16 -0.87 7.17 -8.55
N ARG A 17 -0.18 8.16 -9.12
CA ARG A 17 -0.72 9.53 -9.20
C ARG A 17 -2.06 9.58 -9.93
N HIS A 18 -2.19 8.85 -11.04
CA HIS A 18 -3.42 8.80 -11.81
C HIS A 18 -4.55 8.14 -11.02
N ALA A 19 -4.27 7.02 -10.33
CA ALA A 19 -5.25 6.34 -9.49
C ALA A 19 -5.71 7.22 -8.31
N LEU A 20 -4.80 7.93 -7.65
CA LEU A 20 -5.14 8.87 -6.58
C LEU A 20 -5.98 10.04 -7.09
N ALA A 21 -5.67 10.57 -8.27
CA ALA A 21 -6.44 11.65 -8.88
C ALA A 21 -7.87 11.21 -9.27
N GLU A 22 -8.03 9.96 -9.71
CA GLU A 22 -9.34 9.36 -10.01
C GLU A 22 -10.19 9.21 -8.75
N ASP A 23 -9.64 8.61 -7.69
CA ASP A 23 -10.40 8.21 -6.50
C ASP A 23 -10.66 9.39 -5.54
N ILE A 24 -9.65 10.25 -5.33
CA ILE A 24 -9.73 11.35 -4.36
C ILE A 24 -10.18 12.66 -5.02
N GLY A 25 -9.74 12.94 -6.25
CA GLY A 25 -10.09 14.17 -6.98
C GLY A 25 -9.83 15.44 -6.14
N SER A 26 -10.91 16.13 -5.76
CA SER A 26 -10.85 17.36 -4.93
C SER A 26 -10.77 17.11 -3.41
N GLY A 27 -10.77 15.85 -2.97
CA GLY A 27 -10.63 15.43 -1.57
C GLY A 27 -11.68 14.42 -1.12
N ASP A 28 -11.38 13.72 -0.02
CA ASP A 28 -12.31 12.80 0.65
C ASP A 28 -13.11 13.55 1.74
N ILE A 29 -14.39 13.84 1.46
CA ILE A 29 -15.29 14.57 2.37
C ILE A 29 -15.60 13.75 3.62
N THR A 30 -15.57 12.42 3.54
CA THR A 30 -15.84 11.55 4.70
C THR A 30 -14.65 11.58 5.65
N ALA A 31 -13.42 11.53 5.12
CA ALA A 31 -12.20 11.65 5.92
C ALA A 31 -12.08 13.02 6.60
N GLN A 32 -12.60 14.09 6.01
CA GLN A 32 -12.62 15.45 6.60
C GLN A 32 -13.44 15.57 7.88
N LEU A 33 -14.25 14.56 8.23
CA LEU A 33 -14.94 14.49 9.52
C LEU A 33 -14.00 14.13 10.68
N ILE A 34 -12.81 13.61 10.38
CA ILE A 34 -11.78 13.26 11.37
C ILE A 34 -10.90 14.49 11.63
N PRO A 35 -10.64 14.86 12.90
CA PRO A 35 -9.70 15.93 13.21
C PRO A 35 -8.30 15.63 12.68
N THR A 36 -7.62 16.67 12.16
CA THR A 36 -6.33 16.55 11.48
C THR A 36 -5.16 16.16 12.39
N ASP A 37 -5.33 16.27 13.70
CA ASP A 37 -4.35 15.95 14.74
C ASP A 37 -4.49 14.51 15.27
N VAL A 38 -5.43 13.73 14.73
CA VAL A 38 -5.61 12.33 15.13
C VAL A 38 -4.62 11.44 14.39
N GLU A 39 -3.78 10.75 15.15
CA GLU A 39 -2.99 9.64 14.65
C GLU A 39 -3.78 8.34 14.76
N ALA A 40 -3.73 7.53 13.70
CA ALA A 40 -4.35 6.22 13.65
C ALA A 40 -3.32 5.13 13.38
N ARG A 41 -3.65 3.90 13.78
CA ARG A 41 -2.88 2.70 13.44
C ARG A 41 -3.77 1.74 12.68
N ALA A 42 -3.23 1.13 11.64
CA ALA A 42 -3.94 0.19 10.80
C ALA A 42 -3.17 -1.12 10.63
N ARG A 43 -3.89 -2.17 10.24
CA ARG A 43 -3.31 -3.48 9.97
C ARG A 43 -4.00 -4.10 8.77
N ILE A 44 -3.21 -4.48 7.77
CA ILE A 44 -3.72 -5.15 6.58
C ILE A 44 -3.64 -6.65 6.83
N ILE A 45 -4.75 -7.35 6.57
CA ILE A 45 -4.86 -8.79 6.74
C ILE A 45 -5.28 -9.48 5.45
N VAL A 46 -4.85 -10.72 5.32
CA VAL A 46 -5.20 -11.61 4.21
C VAL A 46 -6.53 -12.28 4.54
N ARG A 47 -7.51 -12.21 3.65
CA ARG A 47 -8.81 -12.88 3.87
C ARG A 47 -8.87 -14.28 3.25
N GLU A 48 -8.14 -14.50 2.16
CA GLU A 48 -8.10 -15.76 1.41
C GLU A 48 -6.65 -16.11 1.06
N ALA A 49 -6.35 -17.39 0.85
CA ALA A 49 -5.00 -17.80 0.48
C ALA A 49 -4.56 -17.14 -0.85
N ALA A 50 -3.38 -16.52 -0.86
CA ALA A 50 -2.93 -15.68 -1.96
C ALA A 50 -1.41 -15.74 -2.14
N VAL A 51 -0.89 -15.09 -3.18
CA VAL A 51 0.53 -14.75 -3.32
C VAL A 51 0.63 -13.23 -3.27
N LEU A 52 1.51 -12.69 -2.43
CA LEU A 52 1.69 -11.24 -2.34
C LEU A 52 2.35 -10.71 -3.62
N CYS A 53 1.83 -9.60 -4.14
CA CYS A 53 2.49 -8.82 -5.17
C CYS A 53 2.12 -7.34 -5.02
N GLY A 54 3.04 -6.45 -5.41
CA GLY A 54 2.76 -5.03 -5.54
C GLY A 54 3.09 -4.18 -4.32
N THR A 55 3.94 -4.64 -3.38
CA THR A 55 4.33 -3.82 -2.22
C THR A 55 4.88 -2.45 -2.62
N ALA A 56 5.60 -2.36 -3.74
CA ALA A 56 6.13 -1.09 -4.26
C ALA A 56 5.04 -0.07 -4.64
N TRP A 57 3.89 -0.51 -5.17
CA TRP A 57 2.78 0.38 -5.48
C TRP A 57 2.08 0.84 -4.21
N PHE A 58 1.93 -0.07 -3.23
CA PHE A 58 1.34 0.26 -1.93
C PHE A 58 2.19 1.30 -1.18
N ASP A 59 3.51 1.13 -1.14
CA ASP A 59 4.42 2.10 -0.53
C ASP A 59 4.35 3.46 -1.24
N GLU A 60 4.26 3.46 -2.57
CA GLU A 60 4.15 4.67 -3.38
C GLU A 60 2.85 5.44 -3.11
N VAL A 61 1.73 4.75 -2.89
CA VAL A 61 0.44 5.38 -2.52
C VAL A 61 0.61 6.22 -1.25
N PHE A 62 1.15 5.63 -0.19
CA PHE A 62 1.37 6.36 1.07
C PHE A 62 2.44 7.45 0.92
N ARG A 63 3.49 7.22 0.12
CA ARG A 63 4.50 8.26 -0.16
C ARG A 63 3.89 9.51 -0.82
N GLN A 64 2.91 9.34 -1.70
CA GLN A 64 2.21 10.46 -2.35
C GLN A 64 1.15 11.10 -1.46
N LEU A 65 0.45 10.31 -0.64
CA LEU A 65 -0.60 10.79 0.27
C LEU A 65 -0.04 11.51 1.51
N ASP A 66 0.82 10.83 2.27
CA ASP A 66 1.46 11.37 3.46
C ASP A 66 2.78 10.64 3.75
N ARG A 67 3.90 11.38 3.63
CA ARG A 67 5.25 10.86 3.82
C ARG A 67 5.57 10.47 5.26
N HIS A 68 4.73 10.81 6.23
CA HIS A 68 4.92 10.44 7.63
C HIS A 68 4.37 9.05 7.95
N VAL A 69 3.52 8.48 7.09
CA VAL A 69 2.97 7.13 7.29
C VAL A 69 4.09 6.10 7.15
N GLN A 70 4.22 5.22 8.14
CA GLN A 70 5.23 4.17 8.18
C GLN A 70 4.62 2.82 7.85
N VAL A 71 4.97 2.24 6.71
CA VAL A 71 4.54 0.88 6.35
C VAL A 71 5.53 -0.15 6.87
N VAL A 72 5.11 -0.98 7.83
CA VAL A 72 5.93 -2.06 8.38
C VAL A 72 5.47 -3.40 7.80
N TRP A 73 6.12 -3.84 6.72
CA TRP A 73 5.85 -5.11 6.06
C TRP A 73 6.28 -6.33 6.89
N GLN A 74 5.43 -7.36 6.91
CA GLN A 74 5.65 -8.66 7.56
C GLN A 74 5.70 -9.81 6.53
N ALA A 75 5.53 -9.50 5.26
CA ALA A 75 5.59 -10.43 4.12
C ALA A 75 6.27 -9.74 2.93
N ARG A 76 6.70 -10.52 1.94
CA ARG A 76 7.37 -10.00 0.73
C ARG A 76 6.67 -10.41 -0.55
N ASP A 77 6.83 -9.62 -1.61
CA ASP A 77 6.36 -9.99 -2.95
C ASP A 77 6.85 -11.39 -3.34
N GLY A 78 5.95 -12.21 -3.88
CA GLY A 78 6.15 -13.61 -4.22
C GLY A 78 5.88 -14.60 -3.08
N GLU A 79 5.65 -14.13 -1.84
CA GLU A 79 5.35 -14.99 -0.70
C GLU A 79 3.92 -15.54 -0.76
N ARG A 80 3.75 -16.82 -0.39
CA ARG A 80 2.42 -17.44 -0.23
C ARG A 80 1.83 -17.08 1.12
N LEU A 81 0.61 -16.59 1.09
CA LEU A 81 -0.11 -16.05 2.24
C LEU A 81 -1.26 -16.96 2.66
N ARG A 82 -1.59 -16.93 3.95
CA ARG A 82 -2.72 -17.67 4.53
C ARG A 82 -3.82 -16.72 5.02
N PRO A 83 -5.09 -17.16 5.07
CA PRO A 83 -6.14 -16.41 5.71
C PRO A 83 -5.77 -15.97 7.13
N ASN A 84 -6.16 -14.75 7.50
CA ASN A 84 -5.87 -14.03 8.75
C ASN A 84 -4.38 -13.68 8.99
N GLN A 85 -3.48 -13.98 8.04
CA GLN A 85 -2.10 -13.51 8.11
C GLN A 85 -2.07 -11.98 7.99
N THR A 86 -1.21 -11.33 8.79
CA THR A 86 -0.98 -9.89 8.69
C THR A 86 0.06 -9.61 7.61
N LEU A 87 -0.22 -8.67 6.71
CA LEU A 87 0.70 -8.25 5.65
C LEU A 87 1.62 -7.12 6.11
N CYS A 88 1.03 -6.07 6.67
CA CYS A 88 1.74 -4.92 7.17
C CYS A 88 0.93 -4.19 8.24
N GLN A 89 1.61 -3.32 8.96
CA GLN A 89 1.05 -2.36 9.90
C GLN A 89 1.40 -0.94 9.43
N LEU A 90 0.47 0.00 9.66
CA LEU A 90 0.65 1.44 9.46
C LEU A 90 0.41 2.18 10.77
#